data_AF-A0A556U423-F1
#
_entry.id   AF-A0A556U423-F1
#
_cell.length_a   1.000
_cell.length_b   1.000
_cell.length_c   1.000
_cell.angle_alpha   90.00
_cell.angle_beta   90.00
_cell.angle_gamma   90.00
#
_symmetry.space_group_name_H-M   'P 1'
#
loop_
_entity.id
_entity.type
_entity.pdbx_description
1 polymer ?
#
loop_
_entity_poly.entity_id
_entity_poly.type
_entity_poly.pdbx_seq_one_letter_code
_entity_poly.pdbx_strand_id
1 'polypeptide(L)'
;MGLNNDPNYKKLEQWYKSNAATLNMREMFDADKDRFSKLSVTLETDDGDLLLDYSKNLINEEVLKLLLDMARSLGVETARDHMFAGEKINFTEGRAVLHVALRNRSNTPVLVDGKDVMPEVNRVLEKIKGFCHRVRSGEWKGFSGKAITDVVNIGIGGSDLGPLMVTEALKPYSKGGPNVWFVSNIDGAHMAKTLAQLNAETTLFIIASKTFTTQETITNAETAKEWLLKTAKDASAVAKHFVALSTNAPKVRDFGIDTENMFEFWDWVGGRYSLWSAIGLSIALHVGFDNFEQLLTGAHWMVFTLLYLLTFGFINAQICYLVIV
;
A
#
# COMPACT_ATOMS: atom_id res chain seq x y z
N MET A 1 1.06 -27.88 11.45
CA MET A 1 0.50 -28.96 10.61
C MET A 1 0.16 -28.33 9.26
N GLY A 2 0.57 -28.91 8.13
CA GLY A 2 0.25 -28.35 6.81
C GLY A 2 -1.21 -28.59 6.42
N LEU A 3 -1.75 -27.78 5.48
CA LEU A 3 -3.15 -27.80 5.05
C LEU A 3 -3.70 -29.21 4.78
N ASN A 4 -2.98 -30.02 3.99
CA ASN A 4 -3.43 -31.37 3.60
C ASN A 4 -3.57 -32.35 4.77
N ASN A 5 -2.99 -32.05 5.93
CA ASN A 5 -3.08 -32.88 7.12
C ASN A 5 -4.11 -32.37 8.13
N ASP A 6 -4.66 -31.17 7.92
CA ASP A 6 -5.69 -30.60 8.78
C ASP A 6 -7.02 -31.40 8.66
N PRO A 7 -7.62 -31.86 9.78
CA PRO A 7 -8.86 -32.61 9.74
C PRO A 7 -10.05 -31.85 9.16
N ASN A 8 -10.12 -30.52 9.33
CA ASN A 8 -11.22 -29.71 8.80
C ASN A 8 -11.08 -29.50 7.29
N TYR A 9 -9.84 -29.35 6.79
CA TYR A 9 -9.58 -29.40 5.35
C TYR A 9 -10.03 -30.74 4.75
N LYS A 10 -9.69 -31.88 5.39
CA LYS A 10 -10.13 -33.20 4.92
C LYS A 10 -11.66 -33.36 4.90
N LYS A 11 -12.35 -32.82 5.90
CA LYS A 11 -13.83 -32.79 5.92
C LYS A 11 -14.39 -31.96 4.77
N LEU A 12 -13.85 -30.76 4.54
CA LEU A 12 -14.26 -29.90 3.42
C LEU A 12 -14.00 -30.59 2.07
N GLU A 13 -12.85 -31.24 1.91
CA GLU A 13 -12.49 -31.98 0.69
C GLU A 13 -13.44 -33.17 0.46
N GLN A 14 -13.77 -33.92 1.50
CA GLN A 14 -14.72 -35.03 1.42
C GLN A 14 -16.13 -34.54 1.08
N TRP A 15 -16.56 -33.43 1.69
CA TRP A 15 -17.85 -32.80 1.38
C TRP A 15 -17.89 -32.37 -0.08
N TYR A 16 -16.82 -31.72 -0.58
CA TYR A 16 -16.70 -31.31 -1.97
C TYR A 16 -16.83 -32.50 -2.92
N LYS A 17 -16.06 -33.58 -2.69
CA LYS A 17 -16.10 -34.79 -3.52
C LYS A 17 -17.49 -35.43 -3.57
N SER A 18 -18.26 -35.31 -2.49
CA SER A 18 -19.57 -35.96 -2.37
C SER A 18 -20.73 -35.08 -2.88
N ASN A 19 -20.62 -33.75 -2.78
CA ASN A 19 -21.75 -32.84 -2.94
C ASN A 19 -21.53 -31.72 -3.97
N ALA A 20 -20.30 -31.39 -4.37
CA ALA A 20 -20.07 -30.19 -5.19
C ALA A 20 -20.78 -30.23 -6.55
N ALA A 21 -21.00 -31.42 -7.12
CA ALA A 21 -21.73 -31.60 -8.36
C ALA A 21 -23.23 -31.25 -8.27
N THR A 22 -23.80 -31.21 -7.05
CA THR A 22 -25.21 -30.83 -6.82
C THR A 22 -25.38 -29.33 -6.62
N LEU A 23 -24.29 -28.57 -6.50
CA LEU A 23 -24.36 -27.12 -6.35
C LEU A 23 -24.71 -26.47 -7.68
N ASN A 24 -25.89 -25.85 -7.73
CA ASN A 24 -26.35 -25.07 -8.87
C ASN A 24 -26.79 -23.69 -8.39
N MET A 25 -26.14 -22.64 -8.92
CA MET A 25 -26.40 -21.26 -8.48
C MET A 25 -27.88 -20.86 -8.59
N ARG A 26 -28.53 -21.20 -9.72
CA ARG A 26 -29.92 -20.82 -9.95
C ARG A 26 -30.84 -21.53 -8.96
N GLU A 27 -30.68 -22.84 -8.81
CA GLU A 27 -31.48 -23.63 -7.88
C GLU A 27 -31.29 -23.18 -6.43
N MET A 28 -30.06 -22.81 -6.04
CA MET A 28 -29.76 -22.31 -4.70
C MET A 28 -30.47 -20.98 -4.39
N PHE A 29 -30.61 -20.07 -5.36
CA PHE A 29 -31.41 -18.85 -5.21
C PHE A 29 -32.92 -19.11 -5.31
N ASP A 30 -33.33 -20.10 -6.09
CA ASP A 30 -34.73 -20.49 -6.19
C ASP A 30 -35.23 -21.12 -4.88
N ALA A 31 -34.38 -21.95 -4.25
CA ALA A 31 -34.66 -22.65 -3.00
C ALA A 31 -34.54 -21.77 -1.74
N ASP A 32 -33.71 -20.73 -1.76
CA ASP A 32 -33.52 -19.82 -0.63
C ASP A 32 -33.68 -18.35 -1.06
N LYS A 33 -34.86 -17.78 -0.80
CA LYS A 33 -35.17 -16.38 -1.14
C LYS A 33 -34.41 -15.36 -0.29
N ASP A 34 -33.89 -15.78 0.86
CA ASP A 34 -33.08 -14.95 1.76
C ASP A 34 -31.58 -15.17 1.54
N ARG A 35 -31.17 -15.92 0.49
CA ARG A 35 -29.77 -16.22 0.20
C ARG A 35 -28.89 -14.98 0.14
N PHE A 36 -29.38 -13.90 -0.49
CA PHE A 36 -28.64 -12.64 -0.55
C PHE A 36 -28.37 -12.07 0.84
N SER A 37 -29.39 -11.93 1.69
CA SER A 37 -29.23 -11.35 3.03
C SER A 37 -28.38 -12.24 3.95
N LYS A 38 -28.41 -13.56 3.77
CA LYS A 38 -27.57 -14.50 4.53
C LYS A 38 -26.11 -14.53 4.09
N LEU A 39 -25.84 -14.29 2.80
CA LEU A 39 -24.52 -14.38 2.18
C LEU A 39 -24.06 -13.04 1.60
N SER A 40 -24.40 -11.96 2.29
CA SER A 40 -23.84 -10.64 2.04
C SER A 40 -23.67 -9.92 3.37
N VAL A 41 -22.73 -8.98 3.40
CA VAL A 41 -22.58 -8.05 4.53
C VAL A 41 -22.38 -6.66 4.01
N THR A 42 -23.17 -5.75 4.56
CA THR A 42 -22.97 -4.31 4.42
C THR A 42 -22.08 -3.84 5.55
N LEU A 43 -20.95 -3.27 5.18
CA LEU A 43 -20.00 -2.62 6.07
C LEU A 43 -20.31 -1.12 6.03
N GLU A 44 -20.98 -0.63 7.07
CA GLU A 44 -21.30 0.79 7.21
C GLU A 44 -20.04 1.56 7.60
N THR A 45 -19.66 2.56 6.79
CA THR A 45 -18.54 3.47 7.10
C THR A 45 -19.05 4.90 7.17
N ASP A 46 -18.35 5.77 7.89
CA ASP A 46 -18.71 7.19 7.99
C ASP A 46 -18.77 7.88 6.60
N ASP A 47 -18.05 7.33 5.62
CA ASP A 47 -17.92 7.86 4.25
C ASP A 47 -18.73 7.07 3.21
N GLY A 48 -19.58 6.13 3.65
CA GLY A 48 -20.49 5.35 2.81
C GLY A 48 -20.35 3.84 2.96
N ASP A 49 -21.39 3.12 2.55
CA ASP A 49 -21.49 1.68 2.77
C ASP A 49 -20.69 0.86 1.75
N LEU A 50 -20.05 -0.21 2.21
CA LEU A 50 -19.42 -1.23 1.38
C LEU A 50 -20.22 -2.53 1.45
N LEU A 51 -20.91 -2.89 0.36
CA LEU A 51 -21.61 -4.17 0.25
C LEU A 51 -20.67 -5.25 -0.28
N LEU A 52 -20.33 -6.22 0.57
CA LEU A 52 -19.71 -7.47 0.15
C LEU A 52 -20.80 -8.52 -0.11
N ASP A 53 -21.26 -8.62 -1.36
CA ASP A 53 -22.15 -9.67 -1.82
C ASP A 53 -21.36 -10.90 -2.28
N TYR A 54 -21.37 -11.96 -1.48
CA TYR A 54 -20.76 -13.24 -1.81
C TYR A 54 -21.80 -14.35 -2.04
N SER A 55 -23.09 -13.98 -2.18
CA SER A 55 -24.22 -14.91 -2.37
C SER A 55 -24.18 -15.66 -3.70
N LYS A 56 -23.47 -15.11 -4.69
CA LYS A 56 -23.29 -15.69 -6.02
C LYS A 56 -22.08 -16.63 -6.12
N ASN A 57 -21.59 -17.14 -4.98
CA ASN A 57 -20.60 -18.20 -4.92
C ASN A 57 -21.25 -19.58 -4.70
N LEU A 58 -20.63 -20.63 -5.23
CA LEU A 58 -21.06 -22.03 -5.06
C LEU A 58 -20.77 -22.52 -3.64
N ILE A 59 -21.41 -21.89 -2.67
CA ILE A 59 -21.33 -22.17 -1.25
C ILE A 59 -22.74 -22.16 -0.66
N ASN A 60 -22.99 -23.03 0.30
CA ASN A 60 -24.17 -22.95 1.17
C ASN A 60 -23.71 -22.69 2.61
N GLU A 61 -24.65 -22.61 3.55
CA GLU A 61 -24.35 -22.35 4.96
C GLU A 61 -23.40 -23.43 5.56
N GLU A 62 -23.52 -24.69 5.13
CA GLU A 62 -22.65 -25.79 5.57
C GLU A 62 -21.21 -25.62 5.07
N VAL A 63 -21.02 -25.36 3.77
CA VAL A 63 -19.70 -25.11 3.18
C VAL A 63 -19.02 -23.92 3.85
N LEU A 64 -19.78 -22.86 4.11
CA LEU A 64 -19.24 -21.67 4.74
C LEU A 64 -18.83 -21.92 6.19
N LYS A 65 -19.59 -22.72 6.95
CA LYS A 65 -19.17 -23.21 8.27
C LYS A 65 -17.88 -24.05 8.18
N LEU A 66 -17.78 -24.98 7.23
CA LEU A 66 -16.58 -25.80 7.04
C LEU A 66 -15.34 -24.96 6.71
N LEU A 67 -15.48 -23.94 5.86
CA LEU A 67 -14.40 -22.99 5.52
C LEU A 67 -13.92 -22.23 6.77
N LEU A 68 -14.84 -21.75 7.61
CA LEU A 68 -14.49 -21.07 8.85
C LEU A 68 -13.82 -21.98 9.87
N ASP A 69 -14.35 -23.19 10.06
CA ASP A 69 -13.78 -24.14 11.01
C ASP A 69 -12.37 -24.55 10.58
N MET A 70 -12.11 -24.68 9.27
CA MET A 70 -10.77 -24.87 8.72
C MET A 70 -9.87 -23.65 8.98
N ALA A 71 -10.38 -22.44 8.79
CA ALA A 71 -9.57 -21.24 8.97
C ALA A 71 -9.20 -21.00 10.45
N ARG A 72 -10.09 -21.37 11.38
CA ARG A 72 -9.79 -21.44 12.82
C ARG A 72 -8.75 -22.51 13.15
N SER A 73 -8.88 -23.74 12.62
CA SER A 73 -7.91 -24.81 12.91
C SER A 73 -6.53 -24.56 12.32
N LEU A 74 -6.44 -23.79 11.25
CA LEU A 74 -5.18 -23.31 10.67
C LEU A 74 -4.57 -22.12 11.44
N GLY A 75 -5.24 -21.60 12.48
CA GLY A 75 -4.69 -20.59 13.37
C GLY A 75 -4.60 -19.19 12.77
N VAL A 76 -5.47 -18.83 11.82
CA VAL A 76 -5.44 -17.51 11.17
C VAL A 76 -5.63 -16.37 12.17
N GLU A 77 -6.48 -16.53 13.18
CA GLU A 77 -6.71 -15.50 14.22
C GLU A 77 -5.44 -15.25 15.04
N THR A 78 -4.76 -16.33 15.44
CA THR A 78 -3.45 -16.24 16.11
C THR A 78 -2.38 -15.62 15.21
N ALA A 79 -2.30 -16.03 13.94
CA ALA A 79 -1.34 -15.46 12.99
C ALA A 79 -1.59 -13.97 12.71
N ARG A 80 -2.87 -13.56 12.65
CA ARG A 80 -3.29 -12.16 12.59
C ARG A 80 -2.79 -11.43 13.84
N ASP A 81 -3.07 -11.94 15.03
CA ASP A 81 -2.69 -11.26 16.29
C ASP A 81 -1.17 -11.09 16.40
N HIS A 82 -0.40 -12.09 16.00
CA HIS A 82 1.06 -11.99 15.91
C HIS A 82 1.51 -10.89 14.93
N MET A 83 0.84 -10.73 13.78
CA MET A 83 1.10 -9.63 12.84
C MET A 83 0.88 -8.27 13.51
N PHE A 84 -0.27 -8.07 14.17
CA PHE A 84 -0.61 -6.81 14.83
C PHE A 84 0.28 -6.49 16.03
N ALA A 85 0.75 -7.52 16.74
CA ALA A 85 1.68 -7.39 17.86
C ALA A 85 3.13 -7.07 17.42
N GLY A 86 3.42 -7.07 16.12
CA GLY A 86 4.77 -6.80 15.61
C GLY A 86 5.73 -7.98 15.72
N GLU A 87 5.21 -9.20 15.87
CA GLU A 87 6.02 -10.40 15.89
C GLU A 87 6.68 -10.66 14.53
N LYS A 88 7.80 -11.40 14.55
CA LYS A 88 8.63 -11.69 13.37
C LYS A 88 8.02 -12.82 12.52
N ILE A 89 6.79 -12.62 12.02
CA ILE A 89 6.05 -13.61 11.23
C ILE A 89 6.62 -13.83 9.82
N ASN A 90 7.44 -12.90 9.31
CA ASN A 90 8.30 -13.17 8.15
C ASN A 90 9.53 -13.94 8.64
N PHE A 91 9.32 -15.24 8.87
CA PHE A 91 10.28 -16.13 9.52
C PHE A 91 11.54 -16.41 8.68
N THR A 92 11.47 -16.31 7.35
CA THR A 92 12.63 -16.53 6.48
C THR A 92 13.63 -15.37 6.53
N GLU A 93 13.14 -14.15 6.76
CA GLU A 93 13.99 -12.95 6.87
C GLU A 93 14.13 -12.46 8.32
N GLY A 94 13.44 -13.07 9.27
CA GLY A 94 13.46 -12.66 10.68
C GLY A 94 12.86 -11.26 10.92
N ARG A 95 11.82 -10.89 10.17
CA ARG A 95 11.24 -9.53 10.19
C ARG A 95 9.79 -9.50 10.68
N ALA A 96 9.41 -8.41 11.32
CA ALA A 96 8.01 -8.07 11.54
C ALA A 96 7.31 -7.75 10.21
N VAL A 97 5.98 -7.74 10.20
CA VAL A 97 5.14 -7.37 9.04
C VAL A 97 4.09 -6.38 9.49
N LEU A 98 4.35 -5.08 9.32
CA LEU A 98 3.62 -4.03 10.03
C LEU A 98 3.11 -2.89 9.13
N HIS A 99 2.66 -3.20 7.92
CA HIS A 99 2.00 -2.22 7.06
C HIS A 99 0.73 -1.62 7.72
N VAL A 100 0.14 -2.31 8.71
CA VAL A 100 -0.95 -1.80 9.55
C VAL A 100 -0.54 -0.64 10.45
N ALA A 101 0.72 -0.58 10.90
CA ALA A 101 1.23 0.51 11.74
C ALA A 101 1.32 1.84 10.97
N LEU A 102 1.62 1.78 9.67
CA LEU A 102 1.70 2.96 8.78
C LEU A 102 0.39 3.76 8.69
N ARG A 103 -0.72 3.07 8.95
CA ARG A 103 -2.08 3.61 8.89
C ARG A 103 -2.79 3.48 10.22
N ASN A 104 -2.06 3.31 11.32
CA ASN A 104 -2.66 3.22 12.64
C ASN A 104 -3.08 4.61 13.15
N ARG A 105 -4.32 5.00 12.86
CA ARG A 105 -4.87 6.32 13.23
C ARG A 105 -5.19 6.44 14.72
N SER A 106 -5.38 5.32 15.42
CA SER A 106 -5.55 5.30 16.88
C SER A 106 -4.28 5.69 17.65
N ASN A 107 -3.10 5.61 17.01
CA ASN A 107 -1.80 5.77 17.65
C ASN A 107 -1.55 4.86 18.87
N THR A 108 -2.29 3.76 18.97
CA THR A 108 -1.98 2.71 19.96
C THR A 108 -0.56 2.19 19.70
N PRO A 109 0.31 2.07 20.72
CA PRO A 109 1.68 1.61 20.53
C PRO A 109 1.79 0.27 19.82
N VAL A 110 2.75 0.15 18.89
CA VAL A 110 3.04 -1.10 18.17
C VAL A 110 4.53 -1.39 18.32
N LEU A 111 4.88 -2.50 18.96
CA LEU A 111 6.25 -2.76 19.37
C LEU A 111 6.98 -3.65 18.35
N VAL A 112 8.19 -3.25 17.98
CA VAL A 112 9.17 -4.11 17.30
C VAL A 112 10.44 -4.12 18.13
N ASP A 113 10.89 -5.30 18.53
CA ASP A 113 12.06 -5.48 19.39
C ASP A 113 12.00 -4.60 20.67
N GLY A 114 10.79 -4.48 21.25
CA GLY A 114 10.52 -3.73 22.47
C GLY A 114 10.38 -2.21 22.29
N LYS A 115 10.48 -1.69 21.07
CA LYS A 115 10.36 -0.25 20.77
C LYS A 115 9.08 0.05 20.00
N ASP A 116 8.33 1.05 20.45
CA ASP A 116 7.17 1.57 19.71
C ASP A 116 7.60 2.23 18.39
N VAL A 117 7.00 1.81 17.29
CA VAL A 117 7.28 2.32 15.94
C VAL A 117 6.45 3.55 15.58
N MET A 118 5.33 3.79 16.28
CA MET A 118 4.38 4.86 15.94
C MET A 118 4.99 6.27 15.92
N PRO A 119 5.90 6.66 16.85
CA PRO A 119 6.53 7.98 16.80
C PRO A 119 7.28 8.24 15.48
N GLU A 120 8.01 7.24 14.97
CA GLU A 120 8.76 7.37 13.71
C GLU A 120 7.84 7.34 12.48
N VAL A 121 6.76 6.55 12.52
CA VAL A 121 5.70 6.59 11.50
C VAL A 121 5.14 8.01 11.37
N ASN A 122 4.73 8.61 12.49
CA ASN A 122 4.13 9.94 12.49
C ASN A 122 5.13 11.03 12.10
N ARG A 123 6.40 10.92 12.52
CA ARG A 123 7.46 11.85 12.11
C ARG A 123 7.62 11.89 10.59
N VAL A 124 7.60 10.73 9.93
CA VAL A 124 7.70 10.65 8.46
C VAL A 124 6.43 11.19 7.80
N LEU A 125 5.24 10.90 8.32
CA LEU A 125 3.98 11.44 7.81
C LEU A 125 3.94 12.98 7.88
N GLU A 126 4.39 13.58 8.99
CA GLU A 126 4.50 15.04 9.12
C GLU A 126 5.54 15.62 8.15
N LYS A 127 6.66 14.92 7.93
CA LYS A 127 7.64 15.32 6.92
C LYS A 127 7.03 15.31 5.51
N ILE A 128 6.25 14.28 5.17
CA ILE A 128 5.51 14.19 3.90
C ILE A 128 4.54 15.37 3.79
N LYS A 129 3.73 15.63 4.82
CA LYS A 129 2.77 16.75 4.86
C LYS A 129 3.44 18.09 4.57
N GLY A 130 4.52 18.39 5.29
CA GLY A 130 5.29 19.63 5.10
C GLY A 130 5.91 19.74 3.70
N PHE A 131 6.43 18.64 3.16
CA PHE A 131 6.96 18.63 1.79
C PHE A 131 5.86 18.82 0.73
N CYS A 132 4.75 18.11 0.86
CA CYS A 132 3.59 18.25 0.00
C CYS A 132 3.06 19.67 -0.01
N HIS A 133 3.00 20.33 1.15
CA HIS A 133 2.61 21.74 1.25
C HIS A 133 3.54 22.62 0.41
N ARG A 134 4.87 22.56 0.65
CA ARG A 134 5.84 23.38 -0.09
C ARG A 134 5.78 23.18 -1.60
N VAL A 135 5.64 21.94 -2.07
CA VAL A 135 5.57 21.66 -3.51
C VAL A 135 4.25 22.15 -4.11
N ARG A 136 3.11 21.82 -3.49
CA ARG A 136 1.78 22.17 -4.03
C ARG A 136 1.46 23.66 -3.94
N SER A 137 1.97 24.37 -2.92
CA SER A 137 1.84 25.83 -2.82
C SER A 137 2.75 26.56 -3.82
N GLY A 138 3.73 25.85 -4.39
CA GLY A 138 4.76 26.42 -5.25
C GLY A 138 5.87 27.15 -4.49
N GLU A 139 5.95 27.04 -3.16
CA GLU A 139 7.10 27.53 -2.38
C GLU A 139 8.38 26.80 -2.73
N TRP A 140 8.30 25.49 -2.98
CA TRP A 140 9.41 24.71 -3.50
C TRP A 140 9.69 25.11 -4.94
N LYS A 141 10.88 25.67 -5.18
CA LYS A 141 11.31 26.13 -6.49
C LYS A 141 12.34 25.20 -7.10
N GLY A 142 12.22 24.98 -8.40
CA GLY A 142 13.28 24.40 -9.21
C GLY A 142 14.51 25.32 -9.31
N PHE A 143 15.54 24.87 -10.02
CA PHE A 143 16.82 25.58 -10.12
C PHE A 143 16.69 26.97 -10.76
N SER A 144 15.68 27.20 -11.61
CA SER A 144 15.40 28.50 -12.23
C SER A 144 14.45 29.40 -11.43
N GLY A 145 14.00 28.97 -10.25
CA GLY A 145 13.05 29.72 -9.42
C GLY A 145 11.56 29.49 -9.76
N LYS A 146 11.25 28.64 -10.75
CA LYS A 146 9.87 28.27 -11.10
C LYS A 146 9.31 27.21 -10.14
N ALA A 147 7.99 27.21 -9.95
CA ALA A 147 7.30 26.18 -9.18
C ALA A 147 7.31 24.83 -9.94
N ILE A 148 7.24 23.73 -9.20
CA ILE A 148 7.16 22.38 -9.76
C ILE A 148 5.78 22.17 -10.38
N THR A 149 5.75 21.64 -11.61
CA THR A 149 4.52 21.30 -12.35
C THR A 149 4.37 19.79 -12.52
N ASP A 150 5.47 19.05 -12.50
CA ASP A 150 5.53 17.63 -12.81
C ASP A 150 6.35 16.88 -11.76
N VAL A 151 5.84 15.74 -11.32
CA VAL A 151 6.48 14.83 -10.38
C VAL A 151 6.66 13.47 -11.06
N VAL A 152 7.88 12.97 -11.12
CA VAL A 152 8.20 11.67 -11.73
C VAL A 152 8.64 10.70 -10.63
N ASN A 153 7.83 9.68 -10.38
CA ASN A 153 8.18 8.58 -9.50
C ASN A 153 8.98 7.53 -10.28
N ILE A 154 10.23 7.31 -9.87
CA ILE A 154 11.12 6.29 -10.44
C ILE A 154 11.27 5.16 -9.43
N GLY A 155 10.74 3.99 -9.75
CA GLY A 155 10.74 2.82 -8.88
C GLY A 155 10.15 1.61 -9.60
N ILE A 156 10.37 0.40 -9.09
CA ILE A 156 9.83 -0.83 -9.71
C ILE A 156 9.02 -1.66 -8.71
N GLY A 157 8.04 -2.41 -9.21
CA GLY A 157 7.22 -3.32 -8.41
C GLY A 157 6.43 -2.58 -7.34
N GLY A 158 6.70 -2.87 -6.06
CA GLY A 158 6.02 -2.24 -4.93
C GLY A 158 6.25 -0.72 -4.81
N SER A 159 7.37 -0.21 -5.32
CA SER A 159 7.68 1.22 -5.37
C SER A 159 6.99 1.98 -6.52
N ASP A 160 6.18 1.28 -7.32
CA ASP A 160 5.54 1.81 -8.54
C ASP A 160 4.04 1.55 -8.56
N LEU A 161 3.64 0.27 -8.51
CA LEU A 161 2.27 -0.15 -8.80
C LEU A 161 1.23 0.43 -7.82
N GLY A 162 1.55 0.51 -6.53
CA GLY A 162 0.66 1.08 -5.52
C GLY A 162 0.38 2.57 -5.78
N PRO A 163 1.43 3.42 -5.81
CA PRO A 163 1.30 4.82 -6.16
C PRO A 163 0.63 5.10 -7.51
N LEU A 164 0.99 4.34 -8.56
CA LEU A 164 0.37 4.46 -9.88
C LEU A 164 -1.14 4.16 -9.82
N MET A 165 -1.52 3.01 -9.24
CA MET A 165 -2.91 2.59 -9.15
C MET A 165 -3.76 3.61 -8.37
N VAL A 166 -3.27 4.08 -7.23
CA VAL A 166 -4.03 5.01 -6.37
C VAL A 166 -4.18 6.37 -7.02
N THR A 167 -3.13 6.91 -7.64
CA THR A 167 -3.22 8.22 -8.32
C THR A 167 -4.16 8.21 -9.52
N GLU A 168 -4.23 7.10 -10.26
CA GLU A 168 -5.20 6.92 -11.33
C GLU A 168 -6.63 6.75 -10.79
N ALA A 169 -6.83 5.95 -9.74
CA ALA A 169 -8.15 5.78 -9.11
C ALA A 169 -8.69 7.08 -8.48
N LEU A 170 -7.80 7.89 -7.90
CA LEU A 170 -8.14 9.15 -7.23
C LEU A 170 -7.92 10.39 -8.11
N LYS A 171 -7.83 10.21 -9.44
CA LYS A 171 -7.64 11.33 -10.39
C LYS A 171 -8.58 12.53 -10.16
N PRO A 172 -9.89 12.35 -9.85
CA PRO A 172 -10.79 13.47 -9.59
C PRO A 172 -10.38 14.38 -8.41
N TYR A 173 -9.57 13.86 -7.48
CA TYR A 173 -9.11 14.56 -6.28
C TYR A 173 -7.77 15.31 -6.50
N SER A 174 -7.23 15.30 -7.72
CA SER A 174 -5.90 15.85 -8.03
C SER A 174 -5.86 17.37 -8.27
N LYS A 175 -7.00 18.07 -8.18
CA LYS A 175 -7.07 19.52 -8.46
C LYS A 175 -6.07 20.29 -7.58
N GLY A 176 -5.26 21.14 -8.23
CA GLY A 176 -4.22 21.93 -7.57
C GLY A 176 -2.94 21.15 -7.22
N GLY A 177 -2.84 19.87 -7.59
CA GLY A 177 -1.59 19.11 -7.53
C GLY A 177 -0.77 19.19 -8.82
N PRO A 178 0.52 18.81 -8.77
CA PRO A 178 1.32 18.61 -9.95
C PRO A 178 0.85 17.38 -10.75
N ASN A 179 1.20 17.35 -12.03
CA ASN A 179 1.10 16.12 -12.83
C ASN A 179 2.01 15.06 -12.22
N VAL A 180 1.57 13.80 -12.26
CA VAL A 180 2.38 12.67 -11.84
C VAL A 180 2.68 11.72 -12.99
N TRP A 181 3.91 11.24 -13.01
CA TRP A 181 4.46 10.34 -14.00
C TRP A 181 5.14 9.17 -13.27
N PHE A 182 5.11 8.00 -13.87
CA PHE A 182 5.66 6.77 -13.28
C PHE A 182 6.62 6.13 -14.28
N VAL A 183 7.87 5.89 -13.86
CA VAL A 183 8.89 5.23 -14.67
C VAL A 183 9.45 4.05 -13.90
N SER A 184 9.17 2.85 -14.40
CA SER A 184 9.52 1.60 -13.70
C SER A 184 10.30 0.59 -14.53
N ASN A 185 10.07 0.58 -15.83
CA ASN A 185 10.74 -0.36 -16.74
C ASN A 185 12.18 0.09 -16.99
N ILE A 186 13.11 -0.88 -17.09
CA ILE A 186 14.50 -0.64 -17.47
C ILE A 186 14.67 -0.43 -18.97
N ASP A 187 13.68 -0.82 -19.77
CA ASP A 187 13.60 -0.40 -21.17
C ASP A 187 13.63 1.13 -21.26
N GLY A 188 14.71 1.66 -21.84
CA GLY A 188 14.98 3.09 -21.94
C GLY A 188 13.89 3.88 -22.66
N ALA A 189 13.04 3.21 -23.45
CA ALA A 189 11.86 3.84 -24.04
C ALA A 189 10.94 4.46 -22.98
N HIS A 190 10.82 3.85 -21.79
CA HIS A 190 9.96 4.35 -20.72
C HIS A 190 10.44 5.70 -20.18
N MET A 191 11.73 5.82 -19.87
CA MET A 191 12.30 7.08 -19.43
C MET A 191 12.33 8.11 -20.56
N ALA A 192 12.77 7.72 -21.76
CA ALA A 192 12.92 8.64 -22.90
C ALA A 192 11.60 9.30 -23.30
N LYS A 193 10.50 8.53 -23.44
CA LYS A 193 9.18 9.08 -23.79
C LYS A 193 8.61 10.01 -22.71
N THR A 194 8.98 9.76 -21.45
CA THR A 194 8.53 10.56 -20.30
C THR A 194 9.28 11.89 -20.31
N LEU A 195 10.62 11.87 -20.33
CA LEU A 195 11.46 13.07 -20.35
C LEU A 195 11.19 13.97 -21.58
N ALA A 196 10.79 13.41 -22.72
CA ALA A 196 10.42 14.17 -23.91
C ALA A 196 9.22 15.10 -23.71
N GLN A 197 8.40 14.88 -22.69
CA GLN A 197 7.22 15.69 -22.36
C GLN A 197 7.46 16.68 -21.21
N LEU A 198 8.66 16.67 -20.61
CA LEU A 198 8.95 17.34 -19.35
C LEU A 198 9.88 18.54 -19.53
N ASN A 199 9.78 19.49 -18.59
CA ASN A 199 10.68 20.62 -18.49
C ASN A 199 11.60 20.46 -17.27
N ALA A 200 12.91 20.48 -17.51
CA ALA A 200 13.93 20.33 -16.47
C ALA A 200 13.81 21.39 -15.35
N GLU A 201 13.30 22.59 -15.66
CA GLU A 201 13.11 23.67 -14.69
C GLU A 201 11.98 23.42 -13.68
N THR A 202 11.00 22.58 -14.03
CA THR A 202 9.75 22.42 -13.26
C THR A 202 9.42 20.96 -12.92
N THR A 203 10.36 20.03 -13.13
CA THR A 203 10.17 18.59 -12.86
C THR A 203 10.86 18.18 -11.58
N LEU A 204 10.15 17.55 -10.64
CA LEU A 204 10.70 16.90 -9.47
C LEU A 204 10.75 15.38 -9.66
N PHE A 205 11.87 14.75 -9.36
CA PHE A 205 12.04 13.30 -9.39
C PHE A 205 12.01 12.72 -7.98
N ILE A 206 11.25 11.64 -7.81
CA ILE A 206 11.18 10.85 -6.58
C ILE A 206 11.83 9.50 -6.87
N ILE A 207 12.94 9.20 -6.20
CA ILE A 207 13.66 7.93 -6.36
C ILE A 207 13.19 6.97 -5.27
N ALA A 208 12.39 5.98 -5.66
CA ALA A 208 11.70 5.06 -4.76
C ALA A 208 12.39 3.70 -4.70
N SER A 209 13.40 3.55 -3.83
CA SER A 209 14.13 2.30 -3.63
C SER A 209 14.59 2.13 -2.19
N LYS A 210 14.14 1.03 -1.57
CA LYS A 210 14.48 0.67 -0.19
C LYS A 210 15.99 0.63 0.04
N THR A 211 16.69 -0.15 -0.79
CA THR A 211 18.15 -0.32 -0.68
C THR A 211 18.92 0.80 -1.36
N PHE A 212 18.28 1.56 -2.25
CA PHE A 212 18.92 2.52 -3.14
C PHE A 212 20.00 1.90 -4.03
N THR A 213 19.85 0.62 -4.36
CA THR A 213 20.76 -0.17 -5.20
C THR A 213 20.04 -1.00 -6.25
N THR A 214 18.71 -0.91 -6.33
CA THR A 214 17.91 -1.60 -7.35
C THR A 214 18.35 -1.16 -8.73
N GLN A 215 18.87 -2.09 -9.53
CA GLN A 215 19.52 -1.79 -10.81
C GLN A 215 18.63 -0.94 -11.71
N GLU A 216 17.39 -1.37 -11.93
CA GLU A 216 16.45 -0.71 -12.83
C GLU A 216 16.11 0.71 -12.35
N THR A 217 15.92 0.89 -11.04
CA THR A 217 15.58 2.19 -10.45
C THR A 217 16.77 3.15 -10.49
N ILE A 218 17.97 2.69 -10.15
CA ILE A 218 19.16 3.55 -10.10
C ILE A 218 19.63 3.93 -11.50
N THR A 219 19.62 3.00 -12.48
CA THR A 219 19.93 3.33 -13.87
C THR A 219 18.96 4.38 -14.45
N ASN A 220 17.67 4.26 -14.17
CA ASN A 220 16.69 5.28 -14.54
C ASN A 220 16.93 6.61 -13.81
N ALA A 221 17.24 6.58 -12.52
CA ALA A 221 17.53 7.77 -11.73
C ALA A 221 18.78 8.52 -12.26
N GLU A 222 19.85 7.80 -12.59
CA GLU A 222 21.06 8.35 -13.20
C GLU A 222 20.76 8.97 -14.57
N THR A 223 19.95 8.30 -15.39
CA THR A 223 19.49 8.84 -16.69
C THR A 223 18.73 10.16 -16.51
N ALA A 224 17.81 10.24 -15.55
CA ALA A 224 17.07 11.47 -15.23
C ALA A 224 18.00 12.58 -14.70
N LYS A 225 18.99 12.22 -13.85
CA LYS A 225 19.98 13.17 -13.31
C LYS A 225 20.85 13.75 -14.42
N GLU A 226 21.34 12.92 -15.33
CA GLU A 226 22.09 13.39 -16.51
C GLU A 226 21.25 14.32 -17.37
N TRP A 227 19.99 13.99 -17.61
CA TRP A 227 19.05 14.83 -18.35
C TRP A 227 18.85 16.20 -17.69
N LEU A 228 18.67 16.25 -16.36
CA LEU A 228 18.56 17.50 -15.61
C LEU A 228 19.85 18.33 -15.77
N LEU A 229 21.01 17.72 -15.55
CA LEU A 229 22.30 18.41 -15.52
C LEU A 229 22.73 18.94 -16.89
N LYS A 230 22.27 18.34 -17.99
CA LYS A 230 22.46 18.90 -19.35
C LYS A 230 21.86 20.30 -19.48
N THR A 231 20.74 20.56 -18.80
CA THR A 231 20.06 21.86 -18.83
C THR A 231 20.53 22.77 -17.70
N ALA A 232 20.56 22.27 -16.46
CA ALA A 232 20.89 23.06 -15.28
C ALA A 232 22.37 23.48 -15.23
N LYS A 233 23.27 22.64 -15.76
CA LYS A 233 24.75 22.83 -15.77
C LYS A 233 25.36 23.11 -14.39
N ASP A 234 24.66 22.74 -13.33
CA ASP A 234 25.08 22.90 -11.94
C ASP A 234 24.64 21.67 -11.13
N ALA A 235 25.61 21.02 -10.49
CA ALA A 235 25.37 19.85 -9.65
C ALA A 235 24.48 20.17 -8.43
N SER A 236 24.48 21.42 -7.95
CA SER A 236 23.65 21.84 -6.81
C SER A 236 22.15 21.77 -7.12
N ALA A 237 21.77 21.80 -8.41
CA ALA A 237 20.39 21.68 -8.86
C ALA A 237 19.75 20.33 -8.45
N VAL A 238 20.56 19.26 -8.29
CA VAL A 238 20.06 17.93 -7.93
C VAL A 238 19.27 17.98 -6.62
N ALA A 239 19.74 18.70 -5.60
CA ALA A 239 19.07 18.80 -4.30
C ALA A 239 17.67 19.45 -4.37
N LYS A 240 17.38 20.23 -5.42
CA LYS A 240 16.07 20.87 -5.64
C LYS A 240 15.12 20.04 -6.50
N HIS A 241 15.64 19.04 -7.22
CA HIS A 241 14.90 18.28 -8.23
C HIS A 241 14.88 16.78 -7.96
N PHE A 242 15.56 16.30 -6.93
CA PHE A 242 15.55 14.89 -6.54
C PHE A 242 15.29 14.74 -5.05
N VAL A 243 14.35 13.85 -4.72
CA VAL A 243 14.12 13.36 -3.36
C VAL A 243 14.19 11.83 -3.35
N ALA A 244 14.44 11.23 -2.19
CA ALA A 244 14.60 9.79 -2.06
C ALA A 244 13.59 9.19 -1.09
N LEU A 245 13.01 8.04 -1.44
CA LEU A 245 12.24 7.20 -0.55
C LEU A 245 13.08 5.96 -0.28
N SER A 246 13.77 5.93 0.86
CA SER A 246 14.82 4.95 1.10
C SER A 246 15.16 4.79 2.58
N THR A 247 15.91 3.73 2.88
CA THR A 247 16.53 3.51 4.20
C THR A 247 18.05 3.64 4.16
N ASN A 248 18.64 3.99 3.00
CA ASN A 248 20.08 3.97 2.77
C ASN A 248 20.65 5.38 2.59
N ALA A 249 20.74 6.14 3.70
CA ALA A 249 21.25 7.52 3.70
C ALA A 249 22.63 7.67 3.02
N PRO A 250 23.61 6.75 3.21
CA PRO A 250 24.88 6.84 2.49
C PRO A 250 24.71 6.85 0.96
N LYS A 251 23.93 5.93 0.39
CA LYS A 251 23.72 5.84 -1.06
C LYS A 251 22.91 7.03 -1.62
N VAL A 252 21.95 7.52 -0.86
CA VAL A 252 21.17 8.73 -1.21
C VAL A 252 22.08 9.95 -1.30
N ARG A 253 22.97 10.13 -0.31
CA ARG A 253 23.96 11.21 -0.30
C ARG A 253 24.96 11.06 -1.44
N ASP A 254 25.47 9.86 -1.69
CA ASP A 254 26.43 9.58 -2.78
C ASP A 254 25.82 9.90 -4.16
N PHE A 255 24.50 9.71 -4.33
CA PHE A 255 23.77 10.13 -5.52
C PHE A 255 23.66 11.66 -5.64
N GLY A 256 23.85 12.41 -4.55
CA GLY A 256 23.77 13.88 -4.51
C GLY A 256 22.43 14.44 -4.06
N ILE A 257 21.56 13.60 -3.47
CA ILE A 257 20.32 14.05 -2.83
C ILE A 257 20.65 14.49 -1.40
N ASP A 258 20.08 15.63 -1.00
CA ASP A 258 20.13 16.07 0.40
C ASP A 258 19.40 15.05 1.28
N THR A 259 20.04 14.59 2.35
CA THR A 259 19.43 13.63 3.29
C THR A 259 18.20 14.19 4.00
N GLU A 260 18.08 15.53 4.10
CA GLU A 260 16.85 16.17 4.55
C GLU A 260 15.67 15.93 3.57
N ASN A 261 15.96 15.59 2.32
CA ASN A 261 14.98 15.18 1.30
C ASN A 261 14.87 13.65 1.16
N MET A 262 15.38 12.89 2.13
CA MET A 262 15.13 11.45 2.25
C MET A 262 13.92 11.18 3.15
N PHE A 263 12.96 10.40 2.66
CA PHE A 263 11.79 9.96 3.40
C PHE A 263 11.95 8.49 3.74
N GLU A 264 12.04 8.21 5.03
CA GLU A 264 12.40 6.90 5.55
C GLU A 264 11.19 5.97 5.64
N PHE A 265 11.47 4.68 5.60
CA PHE A 265 10.54 3.62 5.97
C PHE A 265 11.36 2.44 6.55
N TRP A 266 10.73 1.30 6.84
CA TRP A 266 11.37 0.27 7.66
C TRP A 266 11.44 -1.09 6.98
N ASP A 267 12.27 -1.98 7.51
CA ASP A 267 12.48 -3.34 6.99
C ASP A 267 11.19 -4.18 7.01
N TRP A 268 10.34 -3.99 8.02
CA TRP A 268 9.02 -4.59 8.18
C TRP A 268 7.94 -4.06 7.21
N VAL A 269 8.26 -3.03 6.42
CA VAL A 269 7.44 -2.59 5.29
C VAL A 269 7.83 -3.38 4.04
N GLY A 270 7.02 -4.38 3.71
CA GLY A 270 7.14 -5.12 2.45
C GLY A 270 6.81 -4.25 1.26
N GLY A 271 7.56 -4.36 0.15
CA GLY A 271 7.39 -3.48 -1.02
C GLY A 271 5.96 -3.45 -1.57
N ARG A 272 5.31 -4.61 -1.71
CA ARG A 272 3.91 -4.69 -2.19
C ARG A 272 2.85 -4.15 -1.22
N TYR A 273 3.25 -3.86 0.02
CA TYR A 273 2.40 -3.25 1.06
C TYR A 273 2.88 -1.83 1.43
N SER A 274 3.68 -1.19 0.57
CA SER A 274 4.43 0.01 0.97
C SER A 274 3.74 1.34 0.68
N LEU A 275 2.68 1.37 -0.13
CA LEU A 275 2.03 2.63 -0.57
C LEU A 275 1.54 3.52 0.58
N TRP A 276 1.33 2.96 1.77
CA TRP A 276 0.92 3.65 2.99
C TRP A 276 2.07 4.38 3.70
N SER A 277 3.32 4.10 3.32
CA SER A 277 4.54 4.69 3.90
C SER A 277 4.99 5.93 3.12
N ALA A 278 6.26 6.32 3.28
CA ALA A 278 6.95 7.26 2.39
C ALA A 278 6.77 6.96 0.90
N ILE A 279 6.62 5.70 0.49
CA ILE A 279 6.31 5.31 -0.91
C ILE A 279 5.06 5.99 -1.46
N GLY A 280 4.10 6.36 -0.60
CA GLY A 280 2.91 7.13 -0.99
C GLY A 280 3.15 8.62 -1.25
N LEU A 281 4.39 9.13 -1.20
CA LEU A 281 4.67 10.56 -1.39
C LEU A 281 4.10 11.11 -2.70
N SER A 282 4.20 10.38 -3.80
CA SER A 282 3.63 10.79 -5.09
C SER A 282 2.10 10.86 -5.07
N ILE A 283 1.43 9.99 -4.30
CA ILE A 283 -0.01 10.06 -4.04
C ILE A 283 -0.33 11.37 -3.32
N ALA A 284 0.32 11.61 -2.16
CA ALA A 284 0.09 12.79 -1.34
C ALA A 284 0.41 14.11 -2.08
N LEU A 285 1.41 14.13 -2.95
CA LEU A 285 1.70 15.26 -3.82
C LEU A 285 0.57 15.49 -4.82
N HIS A 286 0.06 14.44 -5.46
CA HIS A 286 -0.95 14.55 -6.50
C HIS A 286 -2.31 15.00 -5.96
N VAL A 287 -2.82 14.32 -4.91
CA VAL A 287 -4.17 14.56 -4.39
C VAL A 287 -4.20 15.44 -3.13
N GLY A 288 -3.04 15.80 -2.58
CA GLY A 288 -2.94 16.54 -1.31
C GLY A 288 -2.88 15.61 -0.10
N PHE A 289 -2.28 16.10 0.99
CA PHE A 289 -2.06 15.29 2.18
C PHE A 289 -3.35 14.89 2.89
N ASP A 290 -4.36 15.77 2.92
CA ASP A 290 -5.64 15.47 3.58
C ASP A 290 -6.35 14.28 2.92
N ASN A 291 -6.32 14.18 1.59
CA ASN A 291 -6.86 13.04 0.85
C ASN A 291 -6.01 11.77 1.06
N PHE A 292 -4.68 11.91 1.20
CA PHE A 292 -3.81 10.78 1.57
C PHE A 292 -4.09 10.29 2.99
N GLU A 293 -4.37 11.19 3.93
CA GLU A 293 -4.74 10.86 5.30
C GLU A 293 -6.11 10.16 5.37
N GLN A 294 -7.08 10.56 4.53
CA GLN A 294 -8.35 9.84 4.37
C GLN A 294 -8.12 8.43 3.82
N LEU A 295 -7.23 8.24 2.84
CA LEU A 295 -6.84 6.92 2.35
C LEU A 295 -6.26 6.04 3.46
N LEU A 296 -5.36 6.59 4.30
CA LEU A 296 -4.84 5.89 5.47
C LEU A 296 -5.97 5.54 6.47
N THR A 297 -6.93 6.46 6.66
CA THR A 297 -8.05 6.30 7.58
C THR A 297 -9.03 5.22 7.12
N GLY A 298 -9.42 5.17 5.85
CA GLY A 298 -10.25 4.09 5.32
C GLY A 298 -9.57 2.72 5.44
N ALA A 299 -8.26 2.67 5.23
CA ALA A 299 -7.49 1.44 5.40
C ALA A 299 -7.32 1.03 6.88
N HIS A 300 -7.27 1.99 7.81
CA HIS A 300 -7.36 1.75 9.25
C HIS A 300 -8.72 1.20 9.66
N TRP A 301 -9.79 1.81 9.15
CA TRP A 301 -11.17 1.40 9.41
C TRP A 301 -11.37 -0.06 9.02
N MET A 302 -10.96 -0.46 7.81
CA MET A 302 -11.06 -1.85 7.36
C MET A 302 -10.33 -2.81 8.30
N VAL A 303 -9.12 -2.44 8.74
CA VAL A 303 -8.33 -3.22 9.69
C VAL A 303 -9.06 -3.41 11.03
N PHE A 304 -9.58 -2.33 11.62
CA PHE A 304 -10.25 -2.36 12.92
C PHE A 304 -11.61 -3.05 12.86
N THR A 305 -12.39 -2.82 11.81
CA THR A 305 -13.69 -3.46 11.63
C THR A 305 -13.53 -4.98 11.43
N LEU A 306 -12.53 -5.44 10.67
CA LEU A 306 -12.23 -6.86 10.55
C LEU A 306 -11.78 -7.49 11.88
N LEU A 307 -10.97 -6.77 12.68
CA LEU A 307 -10.57 -7.20 14.03
C LEU A 307 -11.77 -7.28 14.98
N TYR A 308 -12.67 -6.30 14.94
CA TYR A 308 -13.84 -6.22 15.81
C TYR A 308 -14.90 -7.27 15.46
N LEU A 309 -15.21 -7.44 14.17
CA LEU A 309 -16.17 -8.43 13.68
C LEU A 309 -15.71 -9.88 13.96
N LEU A 310 -14.40 -10.15 13.91
CA LEU A 310 -13.84 -11.46 14.30
C LEU A 310 -13.97 -11.74 15.80
N THR A 311 -13.62 -10.76 16.62
CA THR A 311 -13.49 -10.94 18.08
C THR A 311 -14.84 -11.03 18.78
N PHE A 312 -15.87 -10.32 18.28
CA PHE A 312 -17.15 -10.18 18.98
C PHE A 312 -18.34 -10.87 18.30
N GLY A 313 -18.14 -11.53 17.15
CA GLY A 313 -19.17 -12.39 16.53
C GLY A 313 -20.47 -11.67 16.13
N PHE A 314 -20.45 -10.34 16.01
CA PHE A 314 -21.66 -9.52 15.82
C PHE A 314 -22.20 -9.48 14.39
N ILE A 315 -21.57 -10.21 13.47
CA ILE A 315 -22.16 -10.66 12.21
C ILE A 315 -21.67 -12.09 12.05
N ASN A 316 -22.53 -13.01 11.58
CA ASN A 316 -22.19 -14.41 11.26
C ASN A 316 -20.72 -14.50 10.84
N ALA A 317 -19.89 -15.22 11.62
CA ALA A 317 -18.42 -15.16 11.67
C ALA A 317 -17.66 -15.52 10.37
N GLN A 318 -18.29 -15.34 9.21
CA GLN A 318 -18.06 -15.96 7.91
C GLN A 318 -17.15 -15.17 6.96
N ILE A 319 -16.88 -13.88 7.22
CA ILE A 319 -16.30 -12.99 6.19
C ILE A 319 -14.88 -12.54 6.48
N CYS A 320 -14.47 -12.52 7.72
CA CYS A 320 -13.26 -11.80 8.09
C CYS A 320 -11.94 -12.46 7.63
N TYR A 321 -12.02 -13.62 6.97
CA TYR A 321 -10.89 -14.34 6.41
C TYR A 321 -10.50 -13.89 4.99
N LEU A 322 -11.34 -13.10 4.31
CA LEU A 322 -11.13 -12.77 2.89
C LEU A 322 -10.29 -11.51 2.64
N VAL A 323 -10.05 -10.67 3.66
CA VAL A 323 -9.55 -9.28 3.49
C VAL A 323 -8.18 -9.04 4.16
N ILE A 324 -7.54 -10.08 4.72
CA ILE A 324 -6.28 -9.95 5.49
C ILE A 324 -5.01 -10.17 4.61
N VAL A 325 -5.15 -10.39 3.29
CA VAL A 325 -4.00 -10.67 2.40
C VAL A 325 -3.59 -9.49 1.53
#